data_AF-A0A3R7VTG6-F1
#
_entry.id   AF-A0A3R7VTG6-F1
#
_cell.length_a   1.000
_cell.length_b   1.000
_cell.length_c   1.000
_cell.angle_alpha   90.00
_cell.angle_beta   90.00
_cell.angle_gamma   90.00
#
_symmetry.space_group_name_H-M   'P 1'
#
loop_
_entity.id
_entity.type
_entity.pdbx_description
1 polymer ?
#
loop_
_entity_poly.entity_id
_entity_poly.type
_entity_poly.pdbx_seq_one_letter_code
_entity_poly.pdbx_strand_id
1 'polypeptide(L)'
;MDPMNTYRSYEDLPKIKLPMEQPIFISDSTIRDGSQMPGIIMNTQLKYKIYQYLNKIGIEKLETFVYHDRDKKAIRMMLDR
;
A
#
# COMPACT_ATOMS: atom_id res chain seq x y z
N MET A 1 -34.65 -8.88 -4.95
CA MET A 1 -33.45 -8.19 -5.43
C MET A 1 -33.78 -7.71 -6.83
N ASP A 2 -33.79 -6.39 -7.04
CA ASP A 2 -34.21 -5.79 -8.30
C ASP A 2 -33.12 -6.00 -9.36
N PRO A 3 -33.42 -6.61 -10.53
CA PRO A 3 -32.41 -6.85 -11.54
C PRO A 3 -32.09 -5.53 -12.24
N MET A 4 -30.80 -5.17 -12.25
CA MET A 4 -30.20 -4.11 -13.08
C MET A 4 -30.19 -2.67 -12.50
N ASN A 5 -29.84 -2.49 -11.22
CA ASN A 5 -29.42 -1.16 -10.76
C ASN A 5 -27.99 -0.89 -11.27
N THR A 6 -27.85 -0.27 -12.45
CA THR A 6 -26.55 0.17 -12.96
C THR A 6 -26.06 1.34 -12.11
N TYR A 7 -24.99 1.15 -11.33
CA TYR A 7 -24.32 2.25 -10.64
C TYR A 7 -23.68 3.18 -11.67
N ARG A 8 -24.11 4.46 -11.73
CA ARG A 8 -23.66 5.44 -12.75
C ARG A 8 -22.71 6.48 -12.17
N SER A 9 -22.74 6.67 -10.85
CA SER A 9 -21.91 7.59 -10.09
C SER A 9 -21.34 6.92 -8.84
N TYR A 10 -20.33 7.54 -8.23
CA TYR A 10 -19.73 7.03 -7.00
C TYR A 10 -20.74 7.03 -5.84
N GLU A 11 -21.64 8.02 -5.86
CA GLU A 11 -22.72 8.19 -4.90
C GLU A 11 -23.77 7.06 -4.97
N ASP A 12 -23.91 6.43 -6.14
CA ASP A 12 -24.83 5.29 -6.34
C ASP A 12 -24.28 3.99 -5.74
N LEU A 13 -22.96 3.91 -5.50
CA LEU A 13 -22.34 2.71 -4.97
C LEU A 13 -22.86 2.43 -3.55
N PRO A 14 -23.15 1.16 -3.21
CA PRO A 14 -23.53 0.80 -1.86
C PRO A 14 -22.41 1.20 -0.90
N LYS A 15 -22.74 2.06 0.07
CA LYS A 15 -21.78 2.52 1.08
C LYS A 15 -21.36 1.32 1.93
N ILE A 16 -20.09 0.92 1.77
CA ILE A 16 -19.52 -0.19 2.52
C ILE A 16 -19.44 0.24 3.99
N LYS A 17 -20.11 -0.52 4.86
CA LYS A 17 -19.89 -0.47 6.30
C LYS A 17 -18.90 -1.56 6.65
N LEU A 18 -18.08 -1.32 7.67
CA LEU A 18 -17.27 -2.40 8.23
C LEU A 18 -18.21 -3.50 8.74
N PRO A 19 -17.96 -4.78 8.38
CA PRO A 19 -18.83 -5.88 8.79
C PRO A 19 -18.82 -6.11 10.30
N MET A 20 -17.75 -5.68 11.00
CA MET A 20 -17.68 -5.64 12.46
C MET A 20 -16.95 -4.37 12.92
N GLU A 21 -17.16 -3.98 14.19
CA GLU A 21 -16.48 -2.84 14.85
C GLU A 21 -15.04 -3.17 15.26
N GLN A 22 -14.28 -3.76 14.35
CA GLN A 22 -12.89 -4.14 14.58
C GLN A 22 -11.93 -2.98 14.29
N PRO A 23 -10.74 -2.97 14.92
CA PRO A 23 -9.67 -2.06 14.53
C PRO A 23 -9.32 -2.23 13.05
N ILE A 24 -9.11 -1.11 12.36
CA ILE A 24 -8.63 -1.10 10.98
C ILE A 24 -7.10 -1.19 11.04
N PHE A 25 -6.53 -2.11 10.28
CA PHE A 25 -5.09 -2.18 10.05
C PHE A 25 -4.83 -1.87 8.58
N ILE A 26 -3.82 -1.05 8.30
CA ILE A 26 -3.48 -0.64 6.96
C ILE A 26 -2.26 -1.42 6.47
N SER A 27 -2.41 -2.02 5.29
CA SER A 27 -1.31 -2.61 4.54
C SER A 27 -1.02 -1.74 3.33
N ASP A 28 0.18 -1.21 3.23
CA ASP A 28 0.58 -0.32 2.12
C ASP A 28 1.51 -1.04 1.12
N SER A 29 1.25 -0.84 -0.17
CA SER A 29 2.01 -1.45 -1.27
C SER A 29 2.81 -0.45 -2.11
N THR A 30 2.96 0.81 -1.67
CA THR A 30 3.62 1.90 -2.43
C THR A 30 5.01 1.53 -2.93
N ILE A 31 5.83 0.88 -2.08
CA ILE A 31 7.22 0.52 -2.41
C ILE A 31 7.36 -0.76 -3.28
N ARG A 32 6.23 -1.45 -3.52
CA ARG A 32 6.08 -2.65 -4.36
C ARG A 32 5.30 -2.30 -5.62
N ASP A 33 3.98 -2.18 -5.53
CA ASP A 33 3.08 -1.91 -6.67
C ASP A 33 3.38 -0.55 -7.28
N GLY A 34 3.51 0.48 -6.44
CA GLY A 34 3.84 1.83 -6.89
C GLY A 34 5.18 1.88 -7.63
N SER A 35 6.13 1.03 -7.26
CA SER A 35 7.43 0.92 -7.96
C SER A 35 7.36 0.17 -9.29
N GLN A 36 6.30 -0.62 -9.54
CA GLN A 36 6.07 -1.34 -10.79
C GLN A 36 5.27 -0.51 -11.81
N MET A 37 4.73 0.64 -11.41
CA MET A 37 3.99 1.51 -12.31
C MET A 37 4.88 2.02 -13.45
N PRO A 38 4.39 2.00 -14.71
CA PRO A 38 5.16 2.52 -15.84
C PRO A 38 5.63 3.95 -15.62
N GLY A 39 6.91 4.21 -15.93
CA GLY A 39 7.53 5.54 -15.77
C GLY A 39 8.04 5.84 -14.36
N ILE A 40 7.81 4.97 -13.37
CA ILE A 40 8.35 5.15 -12.01
C ILE A 40 9.69 4.43 -11.87
N ILE A 41 10.70 5.17 -11.41
CA ILE A 41 12.01 4.61 -11.05
C ILE A 41 12.27 4.91 -9.57
N MET A 42 12.31 3.87 -8.74
CA MET A 42 12.67 4.00 -7.33
C MET A 42 14.02 3.36 -7.03
N ASN A 43 14.95 4.15 -6.50
CA ASN A 43 16.21 3.65 -5.95
C ASN A 43 16.07 3.24 -4.47
N THR A 44 17.06 2.54 -3.93
CA THR A 44 17.07 2.04 -2.54
C THR A 44 16.82 3.15 -1.51
N GLN A 45 17.42 4.33 -1.68
CA GLN A 45 17.26 5.44 -0.73
C GLN A 45 15.85 6.03 -0.75
N LEU A 46 15.25 6.15 -1.93
CA LEU A 46 13.87 6.60 -2.05
C LEU A 46 12.89 5.61 -1.42
N LYS A 47 13.09 4.30 -1.65
CA LYS A 47 12.29 3.26 -0.98
C LYS A 47 12.39 3.33 0.54
N TYR A 48 13.61 3.53 1.06
CA TYR A 48 13.84 3.70 2.48
C TYR A 48 13.16 4.96 3.04
N LYS A 49 13.24 6.09 2.32
CA LYS A 49 12.58 7.35 2.71
C LYS A 49 11.05 7.21 2.76
N ILE A 50 10.46 6.54 1.76
CA ILE A 50 9.02 6.25 1.73
C ILE A 50 8.64 5.38 2.93
N TYR A 51 9.38 4.31 3.21
CA TYR A 51 9.19 3.51 4.42
C TYR A 51 9.17 4.36 5.70
N GLN A 52 10.12 5.31 5.84
CA GLN A 52 10.17 6.17 7.03
C GLN A 52 8.90 7.01 7.18
N TYR A 53 8.34 7.50 6.08
CA TYR A 53 7.09 8.25 6.11
C TYR A 53 5.88 7.36 6.41
N LEU A 54 5.78 6.19 5.79
CA LEU A 54 4.71 5.23 6.05
C LEU A 54 4.71 4.77 7.52
N ASN A 55 5.89 4.47 8.07
CA ASN A 55 6.05 4.15 9.48
C ASN A 55 5.62 5.33 10.38
N LYS A 56 6.03 6.57 10.05
CA LYS A 56 5.61 7.76 10.81
C LYS A 56 4.10 8.00 10.80
N ILE A 57 3.40 7.61 9.74
CA ILE A 57 1.95 7.73 9.61
C ILE A 57 1.23 6.62 10.40
N GLY A 58 1.94 5.58 10.84
CA GLY A 58 1.39 4.47 11.61
C GLY A 58 0.96 3.27 10.77
N ILE A 59 1.46 3.14 9.53
CA ILE A 59 1.20 1.96 8.69
C ILE A 59 1.78 0.72 9.36
N GLU A 60 0.93 -0.30 9.56
CA GLU A 60 1.25 -1.48 10.35
C GLU A 60 1.90 -2.60 9.52
N LYS A 61 1.57 -2.67 8.23
CA LYS A 61 2.12 -3.65 7.31
C LYS A 61 2.59 -3.01 6.02
N LEU A 62 3.77 -3.42 5.57
CA LEU A 62 4.33 -3.00 4.29
C LEU A 62 4.52 -4.19 3.38
N GLU A 63 4.11 -4.02 2.12
CA GLU A 63 4.47 -4.94 1.06
C GLU A 63 5.80 -4.51 0.44
N THR A 64 6.85 -5.31 0.64
CA THR A 64 8.19 -5.07 0.09
C THR A 64 8.51 -6.08 -1.01
N PHE A 65 9.07 -5.62 -2.13
CA PHE A 65 9.56 -6.51 -3.19
C PHE A 65 10.79 -7.31 -2.71
N VAL A 66 10.92 -8.60 -3.04
CA VAL A 66 12.09 -9.41 -2.65
C VAL A 66 12.68 -10.17 -3.84
N TYR A 67 12.90 -9.48 -4.95
CA TYR A 67 13.52 -10.10 -6.13
C TYR A 67 14.89 -9.49 -6.44
N HIS A 68 15.03 -8.16 -6.38
CA HIS A 68 16.26 -7.47 -6.73
C HIS A 68 17.12 -7.16 -5.51
N ASP A 69 18.44 -7.12 -5.68
CA ASP A 69 19.37 -6.83 -4.58
C ASP A 69 19.19 -5.41 -4.00
N ARG A 70 18.72 -4.46 -4.83
CA ARG A 70 18.35 -3.11 -4.37
C ARG A 70 17.21 -3.13 -3.36
N ASP A 71 16.27 -4.06 -3.51
CA ASP A 71 15.12 -4.21 -2.61
C ASP A 71 15.56 -4.88 -1.31
N LYS A 72 16.36 -5.96 -1.41
CA LYS A 72 16.97 -6.62 -0.25
C LYS A 72 17.77 -5.64 0.61
N LYS A 73 18.55 -4.75 -0.03
CA LYS A 73 19.31 -3.71 0.67
C LYS A 73 18.39 -2.71 1.37
N ALA A 74 17.30 -2.29 0.72
CA ALA A 74 16.32 -1.40 1.33
C ALA A 74 15.68 -2.05 2.57
N ILE A 75 15.26 -3.31 2.46
CA ILE A 75 14.67 -4.08 3.57
C ILE A 75 15.65 -4.21 4.73
N ARG A 76 16.92 -4.51 4.45
CA ARG A 76 17.97 -4.56 5.47
C ARG A 76 18.06 -3.22 6.24
N MET A 77 18.07 -2.09 5.53
CA MET A 77 18.06 -0.75 6.15
C MET A 77 16.80 -0.47 6.96
N MET A 78 15.65 -1.06 6.60
CA MET A 78 14.39 -0.95 7.36
C MET A 78 14.42 -1.77 8.65
N LEU A 79 15.11 -2.92 8.66
CA LEU A 79 15.22 -3.84 9.80
C LEU A 79 16.34 -3.49 10.77
N ASP A 80 17.44 -2.88 10.30
CA ASP A 80 18.59 -2.47 11.12
C ASP A 80 18.28 -1.19 11.95
N ARG A 81 17.03 -1.03 12.39
CA ARG A 81 16.51 0.09 13.18
C ARG A 81 16.28 -0.29 14.63
#